data_AF-A0A172TC24-F1
#
_entry.id   AF-A0A172TC24-F1
#
_cell.length_a   1.000
_cell.length_b   1.000
_cell.length_c   1.000
_cell.angle_alpha   90.00
_cell.angle_beta   90.00
_cell.angle_gamma   90.00
#
_symmetry.space_group_name_H-M   'P 1'
#
loop_
_entity.id
_entity.type
_entity.pdbx_description
1 polymer ?
#
loop_
_entity_poly.entity_id
_entity_poly.type
_entity_poly.pdbx_seq_one_letter_code
_entity_poly.pdbx_strand_id
1 'polypeptide(L)'
;MQFWLLGLDARRGDLTRLGYRKTPMPTGSSAYTLNFIDRHSLTLHSTGLTLSLPEGELNYERRTGRFTLDGQPILPARGRELARPFLHDHEARILGTHGPHWRESQLGSHALPAPIRRTLPHWQAYMQGLEAQMWQARQA
;
A
#
# COMPACT_ATOMS: atom_id res chain seq x y z
N MET A 1 -2.00 -0.59 7.37
CA MET A 1 -1.15 -0.24 6.21
C MET A 1 0.28 -0.22 6.68
N GLN A 2 1.18 -0.91 5.98
CA GLN A 2 2.58 -1.05 6.40
C GLN A 2 3.51 -0.21 5.52
N PHE A 3 3.56 1.09 5.80
CA PHE A 3 4.37 2.06 5.02
C PHE A 3 5.87 1.77 5.01
N TRP A 4 6.36 0.99 5.98
CA TRP A 4 7.75 0.56 5.99
C TRP A 4 8.07 -0.41 4.84
N LEU A 5 7.17 -1.36 4.53
CA LEU A 5 7.33 -2.28 3.40
C LEU A 5 7.30 -1.52 2.07
N LEU A 6 6.35 -0.59 1.90
CA LEU A 6 6.29 0.27 0.71
C LEU A 6 7.58 1.09 0.52
N GLY A 7 8.20 1.51 1.62
CA GLY A 7 9.50 2.20 1.59
C GLY A 7 10.66 1.28 1.14
N LEU A 8 10.63 0.00 1.52
CA LEU A 8 11.59 -0.99 1.01
C LEU A 8 11.41 -1.22 -0.49
N ASP A 9 10.16 -1.35 -0.94
CA ASP A 9 9.83 -1.55 -2.35
C ASP A 9 10.29 -0.34 -3.19
N ALA A 10 10.11 0.88 -2.66
CA ALA A 10 10.63 2.10 -3.28
C ALA A 10 12.17 2.08 -3.38
N ARG A 11 12.87 1.72 -2.29
CA ARG A 11 14.33 1.68 -2.23
C ARG A 11 14.93 0.65 -3.20
N ARG A 12 14.24 -0.47 -3.42
CA ARG A 12 14.65 -1.53 -4.36
C ARG A 12 14.30 -1.23 -5.82
N GLY A 13 13.54 -0.16 -6.07
CA GLY A 13 13.02 0.19 -7.39
C GLY A 13 11.81 -0.64 -7.82
N ASP A 14 11.20 -1.40 -6.91
CA ASP A 14 10.05 -2.26 -7.21
C ASP A 14 8.83 -1.42 -7.58
N LEU A 15 8.62 -0.26 -6.95
CA LEU A 15 7.53 0.65 -7.35
C LEU A 15 7.65 1.04 -8.82
N THR A 16 8.85 1.41 -9.29
CA THR A 16 9.05 1.77 -10.70
C THR A 16 8.87 0.56 -11.62
N ARG A 17 9.35 -0.63 -11.23
CA ARG A 17 9.12 -1.88 -12.00
C ARG A 17 7.64 -2.22 -12.13
N LEU A 18 6.85 -1.94 -11.09
CA LEU A 18 5.41 -2.14 -11.08
C LEU A 18 4.62 -1.04 -11.81
N GLY A 19 5.32 -0.08 -12.44
CA GLY A 19 4.71 0.97 -13.25
C GLY A 19 4.38 2.26 -12.51
N TYR A 20 4.78 2.41 -11.25
CA TYR A 20 4.62 3.68 -10.54
C TYR A 20 5.55 4.74 -11.13
N ARG A 21 4.97 5.91 -11.42
CA ARG A 21 5.71 7.10 -11.83
C ARG A 21 6.22 7.82 -10.59
N LYS A 22 7.53 8.02 -10.51
CA LYS A 22 8.18 8.74 -9.42
C LYS A 22 8.17 10.23 -9.70
N THR A 23 7.62 11.01 -8.79
CA THR A 23 7.59 12.48 -8.85
C THR A 23 8.39 13.05 -7.66
N PRO A 24 9.47 13.82 -7.91
CA PRO A 24 10.16 14.54 -6.85
C PRO A 24 9.22 15.50 -6.13
N MET A 25 9.25 15.50 -4.79
CA MET A 25 8.50 16.47 -3.98
C MET A 25 9.42 17.62 -3.57
N PRO A 26 8.91 18.86 -3.39
CA PRO A 26 9.71 20.00 -2.97
C PRO A 26 10.47 19.78 -1.66
N THR A 27 9.93 18.93 -0.78
CA THR A 27 10.55 18.55 0.49
C THR A 27 10.30 17.08 0.77
N GLY A 28 11.32 16.38 1.29
CA GLY A 28 11.18 15.01 1.78
C GLY A 28 11.30 13.94 0.68
N SER A 29 10.49 12.89 0.80
CA SER A 29 10.54 11.74 -0.11
C SER A 29 9.84 12.02 -1.44
N SER A 30 10.16 11.27 -2.49
CA SER A 30 9.38 11.32 -3.73
C SER A 30 7.99 10.70 -3.53
N ALA A 31 7.01 11.20 -4.28
CA ALA A 31 5.73 10.54 -4.46
C ALA A 31 5.83 9.49 -5.58
N TYR A 32 5.06 8.41 -5.46
CA TYR A 32 4.97 7.35 -6.46
C TYR A 32 3.51 7.14 -6.84
N THR A 33 3.15 7.42 -8.09
CA THR A 33 1.77 7.33 -8.56
C THR A 33 1.60 6.20 -9.55
N LEU A 34 0.65 5.31 -9.27
CA LEU A 34 0.17 4.28 -10.19
C LEU A 34 -1.24 4.63 -10.63
N ASN A 35 -1.45 4.73 -11.94
CA ASN A 35 -2.77 4.92 -12.52
C ASN A 35 -3.37 3.55 -12.86
N PHE A 36 -4.64 3.38 -12.52
CA PHE A 36 -5.43 2.20 -12.86
C PHE A 36 -6.47 2.57 -13.93
N ILE A 37 -7.24 1.56 -14.34
CA ILE A 37 -8.40 1.72 -15.22
C ILE A 37 -9.50 2.50 -14.46
N ASP A 38 -10.37 3.19 -15.20
CA ASP A 38 -11.54 3.93 -14.70
C ASP A 38 -11.22 5.13 -13.79
N ARG A 39 -10.16 5.88 -14.12
CA ARG A 39 -9.76 7.13 -13.41
C ARG A 39 -9.32 6.92 -11.95
N HIS A 40 -9.07 5.68 -11.54
CA HIS A 40 -8.45 5.44 -10.26
C HIS A 40 -6.94 5.70 -10.31
N SER A 41 -6.39 6.25 -9.24
CA SER A 41 -4.94 6.36 -9.06
C SER A 41 -4.56 6.14 -7.60
N LEU A 42 -3.43 5.48 -7.36
CA LEU A 42 -2.82 5.35 -6.04
C LEU A 42 -1.50 6.13 -6.04
N THR A 43 -1.44 7.15 -5.20
CA THR A 43 -0.21 7.89 -4.92
C THR A 43 0.30 7.53 -3.54
N LEU A 44 1.55 7.07 -3.48
CA LEU A 44 2.26 6.70 -2.26
C LEU A 44 3.31 7.76 -1.92
N HIS A 45 3.32 8.21 -0.66
CA HIS A 45 4.35 9.09 -0.13
C HIS A 45 4.75 8.65 1.29
N SER A 46 5.90 9.09 1.80
CA SER A 46 6.37 8.67 3.14
C SER A 46 5.45 9.14 4.28
N THR A 47 4.62 10.15 4.03
CA THR A 47 3.66 10.71 5.00
C THR A 47 2.26 10.11 4.91
N GLY A 48 1.95 9.33 3.87
CA GLY A 48 0.57 8.94 3.61
C GLY A 48 0.32 8.40 2.21
N LEU A 49 -0.94 8.13 1.90
CA LEU A 49 -1.37 7.80 0.55
C LEU A 49 -2.56 8.65 0.13
N THR A 50 -2.72 8.76 -1.17
CA THR A 50 -3.85 9.41 -1.82
C THR A 50 -4.40 8.44 -2.87
N LEU A 51 -5.72 8.26 -2.86
CA LEU A 51 -6.45 7.41 -3.80
C LEU A 51 -7.50 8.24 -4.50
N SER A 52 -7.40 8.37 -5.81
CA SER A 52 -8.48 8.93 -6.63
C SER A 52 -9.54 7.84 -6.82
N LEU A 53 -10.75 8.06 -6.32
CA LEU A 53 -11.91 7.18 -6.46
C LEU A 53 -13.02 7.90 -7.25
N PRO A 54 -14.04 7.20 -7.76
CA PRO A 54 -15.15 7.85 -8.47
C PRO A 54 -15.98 8.72 -7.52
N GLU A 55 -16.01 8.35 -6.24
CA GLU A 55 -16.70 9.04 -5.16
C GLU A 55 -15.88 10.17 -4.50
N GLY A 56 -14.63 10.39 -4.95
CA GLY A 56 -13.76 11.44 -4.41
C GLY A 56 -12.32 11.02 -4.17
N GLU A 57 -11.51 11.94 -3.67
CA GLU A 57 -10.13 11.70 -3.29
C GLU A 57 -10.04 11.24 -1.82
N LEU A 58 -9.63 9.99 -1.63
CA LEU A 58 -9.33 9.43 -0.32
C LEU A 58 -7.88 9.73 0.06
N ASN A 59 -7.69 10.42 1.17
CA ASN A 59 -6.37 10.70 1.73
C ASN A 59 -6.19 9.97 3.07
N TYR A 60 -5.01 9.41 3.28
CA TYR A 60 -4.60 8.82 4.54
C TYR A 60 -3.32 9.50 5.05
N GLU A 61 -3.38 10.08 6.24
CA GLU A 61 -2.22 10.65 6.91
C GLU A 61 -1.62 9.65 7.91
N ARG A 62 -0.39 9.20 7.64
CA ARG A 62 0.29 8.17 8.44
C ARG A 62 0.55 8.59 9.88
N ARG A 63 0.90 9.87 10.11
CA ARG A 63 1.28 10.37 11.45
C ARG A 63 0.10 10.34 12.42
N THR A 64 -1.08 10.73 11.94
CA THR A 64 -2.30 10.82 12.76
C THR A 64 -3.19 9.58 12.61
N GLY A 65 -2.97 8.77 11.58
CA GLY A 65 -3.80 7.63 11.24
C GLY A 65 -5.18 8.01 10.70
N ARG A 66 -5.37 9.28 10.31
CA ARG A 66 -6.65 9.83 9.86
C ARG A 66 -6.90 9.55 8.39
N PHE A 67 -8.17 9.36 8.06
CA PHE A 67 -8.66 9.30 6.69
C PHE A 67 -9.57 10.49 6.42
N THR A 68 -9.46 11.06 5.23
CA THR A 68 -10.43 12.01 4.68
C THR A 68 -10.86 11.57 3.29
N LEU A 69 -12.11 11.86 2.93
CA LEU A 69 -12.65 11.68 1.57
C LEU A 69 -13.17 13.05 1.11
N ASP A 70 -12.63 13.57 0.01
CA ASP A 70 -12.89 14.94 -0.47
C ASP A 70 -12.74 16.00 0.64
N GLY A 71 -11.69 15.85 1.43
CA GLY A 71 -11.37 16.74 2.55
C GLY A 71 -12.19 16.50 3.82
N GLN A 72 -13.24 15.68 3.78
CA GLN A 72 -14.07 15.40 4.95
C GLN A 72 -13.53 14.21 5.75
N PRO A 73 -13.37 14.32 7.09
CA PRO A 73 -12.95 13.19 7.91
C PRO A 73 -13.93 12.02 7.82
N ILE A 74 -13.39 10.81 7.66
CA ILE A 74 -14.19 9.58 7.67
C ILE A 74 -13.68 8.60 8.74
N LEU A 75 -14.51 7.61 9.06
CA LEU A 75 -14.12 6.55 9.99
C LEU A 75 -12.91 5.76 9.45
N PRO A 76 -11.92 5.43 10.30
CA PRO A 76 -10.76 4.65 9.87
C PRO A 76 -11.10 3.29 9.26
N ALA A 77 -12.19 2.65 9.70
CA ALA A 77 -12.65 1.38 9.12
C ALA A 77 -13.04 1.56 7.64
N ARG A 78 -13.87 2.56 7.34
CA ARG A 78 -14.29 2.90 5.97
C ARG A 78 -13.10 3.25 5.08
N GLY A 79 -12.18 4.08 5.57
CA GLY A 79 -10.97 4.43 4.82
C GLY A 79 -10.09 3.22 4.49
N ARG A 80 -9.95 2.27 5.44
CA ARG A 80 -9.22 1.02 5.21
C ARG A 80 -9.93 0.08 4.24
N GLU A 81 -11.25 0.06 4.22
CA GLU A 81 -12.04 -0.69 3.24
C GLU A 81 -11.83 -0.15 1.83
N LEU A 82 -11.97 1.17 1.65
CA LEU A 82 -11.76 1.83 0.36
C LEU A 82 -10.34 1.66 -0.19
N ALA A 83 -9.34 1.74 0.68
CA ALA A 83 -7.95 1.54 0.27
C ALA A 83 -7.57 0.07 0.03
N ARG A 84 -8.38 -0.88 0.51
CA ARG A 84 -8.04 -2.31 0.48
C ARG A 84 -7.76 -2.88 -0.90
N PRO A 85 -8.65 -2.75 -1.90
CA PRO A 85 -8.42 -3.36 -3.21
C PRO A 85 -7.11 -2.90 -3.85
N PHE A 86 -6.75 -1.63 -3.69
CA PHE A 86 -5.53 -1.05 -4.28
C PHE A 86 -4.25 -1.53 -3.58
N LEU A 87 -4.27 -1.63 -2.25
CA LEU A 87 -3.13 -2.16 -1.50
C LEU A 87 -2.99 -3.67 -1.67
N HIS A 88 -4.10 -4.38 -1.81
CA HIS A 88 -4.12 -5.81 -2.12
C HIS A 88 -3.54 -6.08 -3.52
N ASP A 89 -3.96 -5.32 -4.54
CA ASP A 89 -3.39 -5.44 -5.89
C ASP A 89 -1.88 -5.13 -5.90
N HIS A 90 -1.43 -4.11 -5.16
CA HIS A 90 0.00 -3.82 -5.00
C HIS A 90 0.77 -5.03 -4.45
N GLU A 91 0.29 -5.61 -3.34
CA GLU A 91 0.93 -6.76 -2.70
C GLU A 91 0.88 -8.01 -3.59
N ALA A 92 -0.20 -8.22 -4.33
CA ALA A 92 -0.32 -9.29 -5.31
C ALA A 92 0.72 -9.18 -6.44
N ARG A 93 1.01 -7.96 -6.90
CA ARG A 93 2.06 -7.72 -7.90
C ARG A 93 3.47 -7.93 -7.33
N ILE A 94 3.72 -7.50 -6.10
CA ILE A 94 4.98 -7.79 -5.38
C ILE A 94 5.18 -9.31 -5.26
N LEU A 95 4.14 -10.02 -4.83
CA LEU A 95 4.10 -11.47 -4.73
C LEU A 95 4.38 -12.13 -6.09
N GLY A 96 3.73 -11.66 -7.16
CA GLY A 96 3.95 -12.16 -8.51
C GLY A 96 5.37 -11.91 -9.04
N THR A 97 6.03 -10.87 -8.55
CA THR A 97 7.40 -10.51 -8.96
C THR A 97 8.47 -11.32 -8.23
N HIS A 98 8.31 -11.54 -6.93
CA HIS A 98 9.36 -12.09 -6.06
C HIS A 98 9.03 -13.47 -5.45
N GLY A 99 7.78 -13.91 -5.55
CA GLY A 99 7.30 -15.17 -4.99
C GLY A 99 6.76 -15.07 -3.54
N PRO A 100 6.20 -16.18 -3.02
CA PRO A 100 5.43 -16.24 -1.77
C PRO A 100 6.19 -15.84 -0.51
N HIS A 101 7.46 -16.24 -0.41
CA HIS A 101 8.26 -16.00 0.80
C HIS A 101 8.94 -14.63 0.82
N TRP A 102 8.65 -13.76 -0.14
CA TRP A 102 9.36 -12.49 -0.27
C TRP A 102 9.17 -11.58 0.95
N ARG A 103 7.92 -11.40 1.40
CA ARG A 103 7.62 -10.56 2.57
C ARG A 103 8.18 -11.15 3.85
N GLU A 104 8.14 -12.48 4.01
CA GLU A 104 8.76 -13.18 5.14
C GLU A 104 10.26 -12.96 5.19
N SER A 105 10.94 -13.09 4.05
CA SER A 105 12.37 -12.81 3.91
C SER A 105 12.69 -11.35 4.29
N GLN A 106 11.92 -10.38 3.80
CA GLN A 106 12.11 -8.97 4.15
C GLN A 106 11.93 -8.72 5.66
N LEU A 107 10.90 -9.31 6.27
CA LEU A 107 10.62 -9.14 7.69
C LEU A 107 11.67 -9.82 8.58
N GLY A 108 12.25 -10.94 8.13
CA GLY A 108 13.32 -11.65 8.83
C GLY A 108 14.71 -11.03 8.64
N SER A 109 14.95 -10.35 7.52
CA SER A 109 16.27 -9.78 7.18
C SER A 109 16.55 -8.42 7.82
N HIS A 110 15.56 -7.80 8.49
CA HIS A 110 15.68 -6.47 9.04
C HIS A 110 15.34 -6.42 10.53
N ALA A 111 16.10 -5.63 11.29
CA ALA A 111 15.71 -5.23 12.63
C ALA A 111 14.48 -4.29 12.54
N LEU A 112 13.29 -4.86 12.69
CA LEU A 112 12.04 -4.12 12.55
C LEU A 112 11.89 -3.04 13.64
N PRO A 113 11.63 -1.76 13.27
CA PRO A 113 11.35 -0.72 14.26
C PRO A 113 10.13 -1.09 15.12
N ALA A 114 10.11 -0.68 16.39
CA ALA A 114 9.06 -1.05 17.33
C ALA A 114 7.62 -0.79 16.83
N PRO A 115 7.31 0.34 16.16
CA PRO A 115 5.97 0.57 15.61
C PRO A 115 5.58 -0.45 14.53
N ILE A 116 6.55 -0.94 13.76
CA ILE A 116 6.34 -1.93 12.69
C ILE A 116 6.06 -3.29 13.32
N ARG A 117 6.86 -3.72 14.30
CA ARG A 117 6.63 -4.97 15.04
C ARG A 117 5.23 -5.03 15.66
N ARG A 118 4.78 -3.93 16.28
CA ARG A 118 3.44 -3.86 16.91
C ARG A 118 2.29 -3.96 15.92
N THR A 119 2.48 -3.51 14.70
CA THR A 119 1.42 -3.46 13.67
C THR A 119 1.50 -4.63 12.69
N LEU A 120 2.55 -5.45 12.78
CA LEU A 120 2.80 -6.56 11.88
C LEU A 120 1.68 -7.62 11.91
N PRO A 121 1.18 -8.09 13.08
CA PRO A 121 0.11 -9.09 13.10
C PRO A 121 -1.16 -8.60 12.40
N HIS A 122 -1.50 -7.31 12.55
CA HIS A 122 -2.65 -6.72 11.85
C HIS A 122 -2.44 -6.66 10.34
N TRP A 123 -1.22 -6.38 9.88
CA TRP A 123 -0.91 -6.43 8.45
C TRP A 123 -0.96 -7.87 7.92
N GLN A 124 -0.40 -8.84 8.65
CA GLN A 124 -0.44 -10.26 8.27
C GLN A 124 -1.88 -10.78 8.18
N ALA A 125 -2.71 -10.51 9.19
CA ALA A 125 -4.14 -10.87 9.16
C ALA A 125 -4.88 -10.20 7.98
N TYR A 126 -4.53 -8.96 7.67
CA TYR A 126 -5.06 -8.22 6.52
C TYR A 126 -4.60 -8.78 5.16
N MET A 127 -3.46 -9.50 5.12
CA MET A 127 -2.89 -10.14 3.93
C MET A 127 -3.29 -11.60 3.75
N GLN A 128 -3.63 -12.34 4.80
CA GLN A 128 -4.07 -13.75 4.69
C GLN A 128 -5.29 -13.95 3.77
N GLY A 129 -6.14 -12.94 3.61
CA GLY A 129 -7.24 -12.96 2.63
C GLY A 129 -6.80 -12.85 1.17
N LEU A 130 -5.62 -12.29 0.90
CA LEU A 130 -5.10 -12.05 -0.44
C LEU A 130 -4.68 -13.35 -1.13
N GLU A 131 -3.95 -14.22 -0.43
CA GLU A 131 -3.48 -15.51 -0.98
C GLU A 131 -4.66 -16.42 -1.36
N ALA A 132 -5.70 -16.45 -0.52
CA ALA A 132 -6.93 -17.19 -0.78
C ALA A 132 -7.69 -16.64 -2.00
N GLN A 133 -7.77 -15.32 -2.16
CA GLN A 133 -8.42 -14.67 -3.31
C GLN A 133 -7.63 -14.84 -4.61
N MET A 134 -6.29 -14.77 -4.55
CA MET A 134 -5.43 -14.99 -5.72
C MET A 134 -5.45 -16.44 -6.20
N TRP A 135 -5.58 -17.42 -5.28
CA TRP A 135 -5.77 -18.82 -5.65
C TRP A 135 -7.08 -19.04 -6.40
N GLN A 136 -8.17 -18.43 -5.93
CA GLN A 136 -9.49 -18.51 -6.58
C GLN A 136 -9.51 -17.83 -7.96
N ALA A 137 -8.88 -16.66 -8.11
CA ALA A 137 -8.82 -15.94 -9.38
C ALA A 137 -7.94 -16.61 -10.46
N ARG A 138 -7.07 -17.56 -10.08
CA ARG A 138 -6.27 -18.38 -11.02
C ARG A 138 -6.96 -19.67 -11.46
N GLN A 139 -8.07 -20.03 -10.80
CA GLN A 139 -8.87 -21.23 -11.06
C GLN A 139 -10.16 -20.91 -11.84
N ALA A 140 -10.48 -19.63 -12.04
CA ALA A 140 -11.62 -19.11 -12.79
C ALA A 140 -11.18 -18.62 -14.17
#